data_AF-A0A9X4P2D7-F1
#
_entry.id   AF-A0A9X4P2D7-F1
#
_cell.length_a   1.000
_cell.length_b   1.000
_cell.length_c   1.000
_cell.angle_alpha   90.00
_cell.angle_beta   90.00
_cell.angle_gamma   90.00
#
_symmetry.space_group_name_H-M   'P 1'
#
loop_
_entity.id
_entity.type
_entity.pdbx_description
1 polymer ?
#
loop_
_entity_poly.entity_id
_entity_poly.type
_entity_poly.pdbx_seq_one_letter_code
_entity_poly.pdbx_strand_id
1 'polypeptide(L)' 'YNPLFGKGDLNIDYAKFFIGDSYLKFLASQGDISVNNVTFEPGTRNDWHTHNNGFQILLVTDGEGWYQEDEKPA' A
#
# COMPACT_ATOMS: atom_id res chain seq x y z
N TYR A 1 -10.16 -16.26 1.90
CA TYR A 1 -9.28 -15.16 2.31
C TYR A 1 -10.04 -14.27 3.27
N ASN A 2 -9.50 -13.99 4.46
CA ASN A 2 -10.15 -13.18 5.50
C ASN A 2 -9.09 -12.32 6.24
N PRO A 3 -8.66 -11.19 5.64
CA PRO A 3 -7.55 -10.40 6.16
C PRO A 3 -7.92 -9.63 7.44
N LEU A 4 -6.92 -9.39 8.30
CA LEU A 4 -7.07 -8.78 9.63
C LEU A 4 -7.92 -7.49 9.62
N PHE A 5 -7.75 -6.64 8.62
CA PHE A 5 -8.47 -5.38 8.50
C PHE A 5 -9.58 -5.40 7.43
N GLY A 6 -9.83 -6.53 6.76
CA GLY A 6 -10.67 -6.60 5.57
C GLY A 6 -9.94 -6.12 4.30
N LYS A 7 -10.40 -6.54 3.11
CA LYS A 7 -9.73 -6.28 1.82
C LYS A 7 -9.71 -4.78 1.44
N GLY A 8 -10.77 -4.05 1.79
CA GLY A 8 -11.00 -2.68 1.32
C GLY A 8 -11.72 -2.61 -0.02
N ASP A 9 -11.93 -1.40 -0.51
CA ASP A 9 -12.56 -1.13 -1.80
C ASP A 9 -11.51 -1.02 -2.90
N LEU A 10 -11.90 -1.25 -4.15
CA LEU A 10 -10.99 -1.09 -5.29
C LEU A 10 -10.41 0.33 -5.28
N ASN A 11 -9.09 0.44 -5.43
CA ASN A 11 -8.35 1.69 -5.29
C ASN A 11 -8.45 2.58 -6.55
N ILE A 12 -9.67 2.99 -6.89
CA ILE A 12 -9.98 3.72 -8.13
C ILE A 12 -9.27 5.07 -8.17
N ASP A 13 -9.27 5.80 -7.04
CA ASP A 13 -8.74 7.17 -6.98
C ASP A 13 -7.23 7.24 -7.22
N TYR A 14 -6.50 6.19 -6.83
CA TYR A 14 -5.06 6.11 -6.99
C TYR A 14 -4.61 5.10 -8.05
N ALA A 15 -5.52 4.46 -8.79
CA ALA A 15 -5.21 3.41 -9.77
C ALA A 15 -4.11 3.82 -10.78
N LYS A 16 -4.04 5.10 -11.14
CA LYS A 16 -3.01 5.66 -12.03
C LYS A 16 -1.56 5.60 -11.50
N PHE A 17 -1.37 5.27 -10.23
CA PHE A 17 -0.07 5.12 -9.57
C PHE A 17 0.25 3.66 -9.26
N PHE A 18 -0.53 2.72 -9.79
CA PHE A 18 -0.36 1.30 -9.58
C PHE A 18 -0.38 0.56 -10.93
N ILE A 19 0.41 -0.51 -11.00
CA ILE A 19 0.29 -1.52 -12.04
C ILE A 19 -0.47 -2.69 -11.42
N GLY A 20 -1.65 -3.02 -11.95
CA GLY A 20 -2.55 -4.03 -11.41
C GLY A 20 -3.60 -3.47 -10.44
N ASP A 21 -4.45 -4.36 -9.92
CA ASP A 21 -5.52 -3.99 -8.99
C ASP A 21 -5.02 -3.96 -7.54
N SER A 22 -5.18 -2.80 -6.91
CA SER A 22 -5.01 -2.65 -5.45
C SER A 22 -6.33 -2.26 -4.80
N TYR A 23 -6.42 -2.54 -3.50
CA TYR A 23 -7.60 -2.24 -2.68
C TYR A 23 -7.16 -1.44 -1.47
N LEU A 24 -7.93 -0.41 -1.13
CA LEU A 24 -7.60 0.54 -0.08
C LEU A 24 -8.69 0.52 0.99
N LYS A 25 -8.27 0.48 2.25
CA LYS A 25 -9.14 0.68 3.39
C LYS A 25 -8.52 1.67 4.36
N PHE A 26 -9.21 2.79 4.57
CA PHE A 26 -8.88 3.72 5.63
C PHE A 26 -9.13 3.08 7.00
N LEU A 27 -8.17 3.22 7.93
CA LEU A 27 -8.28 2.70 9.29
C LEU A 27 -8.41 3.81 10.32
N ALA A 28 -7.50 4.79 10.29
CA ALA A 28 -7.48 5.89 11.27
C ALA A 28 -6.63 7.06 10.77
N SER A 29 -6.80 8.22 11.41
CA SER A 29 -5.92 9.37 11.25
C SER A 29 -5.83 10.18 12.54
N GLN A 30 -4.65 10.74 12.81
CA GLN A 30 -4.44 11.67 13.93
C GLN A 30 -3.38 12.72 13.53
N GLY A 31 -3.79 13.99 13.47
CA GLY A 31 -2.93 15.05 12.94
C GLY A 31 -2.52 14.74 11.50
N ASP A 32 -1.22 14.83 11.21
CA ASP A 32 -0.66 14.55 9.87
C ASP A 32 -0.40 13.05 9.62
N ILE A 33 -0.77 12.17 10.54
CA ILE A 33 -0.60 10.72 10.41
C ILE A 33 -1.90 10.10 9.90
N SER A 34 -1.80 9.30 8.84
CA SER A 34 -2.88 8.44 8.35
C SER A 34 -2.45 6.98 8.35
N VAL A 35 -3.39 6.09 8.67
CA VAL A 35 -3.19 4.65 8.68
C VAL A 35 -4.17 4.04 7.70
N ASN A 36 -3.64 3.33 6.70
CA ASN A 36 -4.41 2.67 5.67
C ASN A 36 -3.96 1.21 5.55
N ASN A 37 -4.91 0.31 5.32
CA ASN A 37 -4.63 -1.05 4.87
C ASN A 37 -4.72 -1.09 3.36
N VAL A 38 -3.65 -1.55 2.70
CA VAL A 38 -3.60 -1.72 1.25
C VAL A 38 -3.42 -3.20 0.93
N THR A 39 -4.26 -3.74 0.04
CA THR A 39 -4.14 -5.11 -0.45
C THR A 39 -3.80 -5.09 -1.93
N PHE A 40 -2.79 -5.86 -2.32
CA PHE A 40 -2.29 -5.98 -3.69
C PHE A 40 -2.69 -7.35 -4.25
N GLU A 41 -3.27 -7.41 -5.45
CA GLU A 41 -3.40 -8.70 -6.16
C GLU A 41 -2.02 -9.20 -6.60
N PRO A 42 -1.84 -10.52 -6.87
CA PRO A 42 -0.58 -11.05 -7.35
C PRO A 42 -0.02 -10.28 -8.56
N GLY A 43 1.24 -9.84 -8.44
CA GLY A 43 1.91 -9.04 -9.48
C GLY A 43 1.59 -7.53 -9.45
N THR A 44 0.71 -7.08 -8.55
CA THR A 44 0.39 -5.66 -8.38
C THR A 44 1.49 -4.96 -7.62
N ARG A 45 1.87 -3.75 -8.07
CA ARG A 45 2.76 -2.85 -7.35
C ARG A 45 2.38 -1.39 -7.57
N ASN A 46 2.76 -0.51 -6.66
CA ASN A 46 2.75 0.92 -6.92
C ASN A 46 3.91 1.32 -7.86
N ASP A 47 3.80 2.51 -8.43
CA ASP A 47 4.89 3.19 -9.12
C ASP A 47 5.93 3.72 -8.12
N TRP A 48 7.14 3.99 -8.62
CA TRP A 48 8.19 4.65 -7.85
C TRP A 48 7.69 5.98 -7.28
N HIS A 49 7.82 6.16 -5.97
CA HIS A 49 7.39 7.37 -5.28
C HIS A 49 8.22 7.63 -4.02
N THR A 50 8.11 8.85 -3.50
CA THR A 50 8.72 9.26 -2.24
C THR A 50 7.71 9.98 -1.36
N HIS A 51 7.82 9.82 -0.05
CA HIS A 51 7.08 10.62 0.92
C HIS A 51 7.95 11.79 1.38
N ASN A 52 7.64 12.99 0.89
CA ASN A 52 8.35 14.20 1.29
C ASN A 52 7.93 14.65 2.70
N ASN A 53 8.85 15.27 3.44
CA ASN A 53 8.60 15.85 4.77
C ASN A 53 8.06 14.86 5.81
N GLY A 54 8.39 13.57 5.66
CA GLY A 54 7.96 12.51 6.56
C GLY A 54 8.60 11.19 6.17
N PHE A 55 7.98 10.10 6.60
CA PHE A 55 8.37 8.75 6.25
C PHE A 55 7.12 7.87 6.11
N GLN A 56 7.28 6.72 5.48
CA GLN A 56 6.27 5.67 5.45
C GLN A 56 6.76 4.50 6.30
N ILE A 57 5.84 3.86 7.02
CA ILE A 57 6.07 2.57 7.68
C ILE A 57 5.13 1.56 7.04
N LEU A 58 5.67 0.41 6.63
CA LEU A 58 4.90 -0.72 6.13
C LEU A 58 4.87 -1.82 7.20
N LEU A 59 3.67 -2.32 7.49
CA LEU A 59 3.44 -3.46 8.37
C LEU A 59 2.74 -4.54 7.56
N VAL A 60 3.48 -5.57 7.15
CA VAL A 60 2.93 -6.70 6.41
C VAL A 60 2.08 -7.55 7.35
N THR A 61 0.80 -7.75 7.02
CA THR A 61 -0.15 -8.48 7.86
C THR A 61 -0.59 -9.82 7.28
N ASP A 62 -0.44 -10.01 5.96
CA ASP A 62 -0.77 -11.25 5.26
C ASP A 62 -0.04 -11.30 3.91
N GLY A 63 0.12 -12.50 3.36
CA GLY A 63 0.73 -12.76 2.05
C GLY A 63 2.25 -12.54 1.98
N GLU A 64 2.74 -12.42 0.74
CA GLU A 64 4.16 -12.20 0.41
C GLU A 64 4.25 -11.07 -0.62
N GLY A 65 5.32 -10.27 -0.54
CA GLY A 65 5.52 -9.13 -1.42
C GLY A 65 6.97 -8.67 -1.44
N TRP A 66 7.23 -7.64 -2.25
CA TRP A 66 8.55 -7.06 -2.44
C TRP A 66 8.59 -5.61 -1.98
N TYR A 67 9.74 -5.21 -1.45
CA TYR A 67 10.09 -3.82 -1.20
C TYR A 67 11.41 -3.53 -1.91
N GLN A 68 11.51 -2.39 -2.58
CA GLN A 68 12.75 -1.99 -3.23
C GLN A 68 12.92 -0.47 -3.13
N GLU A 69 14.13 -0.04 -2.78
CA GLU A 69 14.57 1.34 -2.94
C GLU A 69 15.29 1.49 -4.27
N ASP A 70 15.27 2.70 -4.83
CA ASP A 70 15.94 2.98 -6.10
C ASP A 70 17.43 2.60 -6.02
N GLU A 71 17.91 1.91 -7.05
CA GLU A 71 19.26 1.34 -7.16
C GLU A 71 19.67 0.32 -6.06
N LYS A 72 18.74 -0.16 -5.22
CA LYS A 72 18.99 -1.22 -4.22
C LYS A 72 18.41 -2.56 -4.68
N PRO A 73 18.97 -3.71 -4.25
CA PRO A 73 18.30 -4.99 -4.42
C PRO A 73 16.96 -4.98 -3.66
N ALA A 74 15.99 -5.71 -4.21
CA ALA A 74 14.75 -6.03 -3.54
C ALA A 74 14.92 -7.27 -2.63
#